data_AF-A0A972RGQ5-F1
#
_entry.id   AF-A0A972RGQ5-F1
#
_cell.length_a   1.000
_cell.length_b   1.000
_cell.length_c   1.000
_cell.angle_alpha   90.00
_cell.angle_beta   90.00
_cell.angle_gamma   90.00
#
_symmetry.space_group_name_H-M   'P 1'
#
loop_
_entity.id
_entity.type
_entity.pdbx_description
1 polymer ?
#
loop_
_entity_poly.entity_id
_entity_poly.type
_entity_poly.pdbx_seq_one_letter_code
_entity_poly.pdbx_strand_id
1 'polypeptide(L)'
;MKVWFLEGHIDGLTTTRKLAIDPLPFVIGRRSGLPLTIHSSNISRIHAEIFKKNGCLFLKDLKSTNGSFLNRKPVQGEVLLKPGDILHIADIALKLTFESTAQVVGSASTELDIAGSTDKLPVGILELESMLSSRSVTSVFQAIYPCDADRIFAFEILGRGTHDKLPKSPGPLFKMAENFDREIALVELFREDGVKRANASGIRSPFFINIHPRELDQPDRLLATIRAACEAFPVLHLVLEIHEGAVTDLSVMKQMRRGLNQMGVGLAYDDFGAGQTRLLELSEVPPDYLKFDIRLIRNIDLSPARKEMLVFLLQLSKNLKIKTLAEGISNEREAEVCRTLGFDFFQGFYYGRPVSLPTQN
;
A
#
# COMPACT_ATOMS: atom_id res chain seq x y z
N MET A 1 -6.42 -30.37 11.52
CA MET A 1 -5.24 -30.81 10.73
C MET A 1 -4.63 -29.57 10.09
N LYS A 2 -3.29 -29.46 9.98
CA LYS A 2 -2.65 -28.33 9.29
C LYS A 2 -2.69 -28.60 7.78
N VAL A 3 -3.42 -27.75 7.04
CA VAL A 3 -3.45 -27.81 5.58
C VAL A 3 -2.57 -26.67 5.05
N TRP A 4 -1.65 -27.02 4.16
CA TRP A 4 -0.74 -26.06 3.53
C TRP A 4 -1.23 -25.71 2.14
N PHE A 5 -1.00 -24.46 1.75
CA PHE A 5 -1.42 -23.95 0.45
C PHE A 5 -0.29 -23.19 -0.25
N LEU A 6 -0.28 -23.26 -1.58
CA LEU A 6 0.49 -22.37 -2.44
C LEU A 6 -0.45 -21.31 -3.01
N GLU A 7 -0.12 -20.04 -2.81
CA GLU A 7 -0.87 -18.89 -3.29
C GLU A 7 -0.04 -18.10 -4.31
N GLY A 8 -0.55 -17.91 -5.52
CA GLY A 8 0.16 -17.13 -6.54
C GLY A 8 -0.53 -17.08 -7.89
N HIS A 9 0.11 -16.41 -8.85
CA HIS A 9 -0.37 -16.28 -10.22
C HIS A 9 0.25 -17.40 -11.04
N ILE A 10 -0.58 -18.32 -11.53
CA ILE A 10 -0.17 -19.46 -12.34
C ILE A 10 -0.78 -19.25 -13.73
N ASP A 11 0.06 -19.32 -14.77
CA ASP A 11 -0.33 -19.23 -16.19
C ASP A 11 -0.81 -17.87 -16.72
N GLY A 12 -0.26 -16.75 -16.23
CA GLY A 12 -0.54 -15.41 -16.80
C GLY A 12 -1.98 -14.91 -16.61
N LEU A 13 -2.79 -15.64 -15.82
CA LEU A 13 -4.10 -15.19 -15.37
C LEU A 13 -3.94 -14.07 -14.33
N THR A 14 -4.84 -13.08 -14.37
CA THR A 14 -4.84 -11.91 -13.46
C THR A 14 -5.35 -12.22 -12.04
N THR A 15 -5.71 -13.47 -11.76
CA THR A 15 -6.31 -13.88 -10.48
C THR A 15 -5.38 -14.82 -9.72
N THR A 16 -5.02 -14.43 -8.49
CA THR A 16 -4.30 -15.27 -7.53
C THR A 16 -5.09 -16.55 -7.25
N ARG A 17 -4.46 -17.72 -7.41
CA ARG A 17 -5.03 -19.03 -7.04
C ARG A 17 -4.42 -19.51 -5.74
N LYS A 18 -5.24 -20.18 -4.92
CA LYS A 18 -4.84 -20.89 -3.71
C LYS A 18 -4.97 -22.39 -3.94
N LEU A 19 -3.87 -23.13 -3.85
CA LEU A 19 -3.80 -24.55 -4.15
C LEU A 19 -3.35 -25.33 -2.92
N ALA A 20 -4.15 -26.31 -2.48
CA ALA A 20 -3.76 -27.17 -1.38
C ALA A 20 -2.58 -28.07 -1.77
N ILE A 21 -1.60 -28.22 -0.88
CA ILE A 21 -0.45 -29.11 -1.07
C ILE A 21 -0.85 -30.54 -0.69
N ASP A 22 -1.56 -31.19 -1.61
CA ASP A 22 -2.01 -32.58 -1.50
C ASP A 22 -2.20 -33.17 -2.91
N PRO A 23 -1.81 -34.43 -3.20
CA PRO A 23 -1.15 -35.40 -2.30
C PRO A 23 0.34 -35.10 -2.09
N LEU A 24 0.91 -35.64 -1.01
CA LEU A 24 2.36 -35.65 -0.76
C LEU A 24 2.97 -37.00 -1.19
N PRO A 25 4.13 -37.03 -1.90
CA PRO A 25 4.91 -35.88 -2.35
C PRO A 25 4.18 -35.07 -3.44
N PHE A 26 4.11 -33.76 -3.23
CA PHE A 26 3.45 -32.82 -4.12
C PHE A 26 4.45 -32.35 -5.17
N VAL A 27 4.34 -32.93 -6.35
CA VAL A 27 5.30 -32.72 -7.44
C VAL A 27 4.84 -31.58 -8.34
N ILE A 28 5.78 -30.70 -8.66
CA ILE A 28 5.62 -29.52 -9.51
C ILE A 28 6.38 -29.75 -10.82
N GLY A 29 5.76 -29.47 -11.96
CA GLY A 29 6.43 -29.54 -13.25
C GLY A 29 5.51 -29.24 -14.42
N ARG A 30 6.04 -29.33 -15.66
CA ARG A 30 5.22 -29.12 -16.88
C ARG A 30 4.58 -30.38 -17.45
N ARG A 31 4.85 -31.56 -16.88
CA ARG A 31 4.25 -32.82 -17.33
C ARG A 31 2.80 -32.88 -16.88
N SER A 32 1.88 -33.20 -17.80
CA SER A 32 0.47 -33.40 -17.48
C SER A 32 0.27 -34.51 -16.44
N GLY A 33 -0.72 -34.33 -15.55
CA GLY A 33 -1.06 -35.31 -14.52
C GLY A 33 -0.24 -35.18 -13.23
N LEU A 34 0.52 -34.09 -13.05
CA LEU A 34 1.17 -33.75 -11.78
C LEU A 34 0.22 -32.96 -10.86
N PRO A 35 0.40 -33.05 -9.52
CA PRO A 35 -0.38 -32.25 -8.55
C PRO A 35 -0.38 -30.75 -8.85
N LEU A 36 0.76 -30.19 -9.27
CA LEU A 36 0.83 -28.87 -9.88
C LEU A 36 1.49 -28.96 -11.27
N THR A 37 0.65 -28.86 -12.30
CA THR A 37 1.09 -28.76 -13.69
C THR A 37 1.14 -27.29 -14.10
N ILE A 38 2.29 -26.84 -14.60
CA ILE A 38 2.46 -25.48 -15.11
C ILE A 38 2.93 -25.53 -16.57
N HIS A 39 2.15 -24.95 -17.47
CA HIS A 39 2.38 -25.04 -18.91
C HIS A 39 3.35 -23.95 -19.40
N SER A 40 4.61 -24.01 -18.93
CA SER A 40 5.69 -23.12 -19.35
C SER A 40 6.89 -23.92 -19.87
N SER A 41 7.51 -23.43 -20.95
CA SER A 41 8.76 -23.99 -21.48
C SER A 41 9.95 -23.79 -20.53
N ASN A 42 9.86 -22.83 -19.61
CA ASN A 42 10.87 -22.55 -18.59
C ASN A 42 10.83 -23.55 -17.42
N ILE A 43 9.87 -24.47 -17.39
CA ILE A 43 9.70 -25.43 -16.30
C ILE A 43 10.04 -26.84 -16.79
N SER A 44 10.85 -27.58 -16.03
CA SER A 44 11.18 -28.98 -16.35
C SER A 44 9.95 -29.88 -16.23
N ARG A 45 9.96 -31.02 -16.94
CA ARG A 45 8.84 -31.99 -16.92
C ARG A 45 8.48 -32.41 -15.50
N ILE A 46 9.50 -32.60 -14.68
CA ILE A 46 9.45 -32.72 -13.23
C ILE A 46 10.48 -31.70 -12.73
N HIS A 47 10.07 -30.71 -11.95
CA HIS A 47 10.90 -29.56 -11.60
C HIS A 47 11.27 -29.57 -10.12
N ALA A 48 10.28 -29.65 -9.25
CA ALA A 48 10.49 -29.69 -7.81
C ALA A 48 9.48 -30.62 -7.13
N GLU A 49 9.79 -31.04 -5.91
CA GLU A 49 8.86 -31.75 -5.05
C GLU A 49 8.78 -31.11 -3.67
N ILE A 50 7.56 -31.06 -3.13
CA ILE A 50 7.30 -30.77 -1.74
C ILE A 50 6.94 -32.10 -1.06
N PHE A 51 7.63 -32.47 0.01
CA PHE A 51 7.40 -33.72 0.71
C PHE A 51 7.45 -33.51 2.22
N LYS A 52 6.93 -34.49 2.98
CA LYS A 52 6.86 -34.42 4.43
C LYS A 52 7.85 -35.38 5.07
N LYS A 53 8.65 -34.87 6.00
CA LYS A 53 9.63 -35.64 6.79
C LYS A 53 9.57 -35.16 8.22
N ASN A 54 9.44 -36.09 9.18
CA ASN A 54 9.36 -35.79 10.62
C ASN A 54 8.29 -34.73 10.98
N GLY A 55 7.15 -34.73 10.28
CA GLY A 55 6.07 -33.77 10.54
C GLY A 55 6.20 -32.41 9.84
N CYS A 56 7.36 -32.10 9.24
CA CYS A 56 7.64 -30.84 8.56
C CYS A 56 7.62 -31.00 7.02
N LEU A 57 7.30 -29.92 6.31
CA LEU A 57 7.39 -29.87 4.85
C LEU A 57 8.78 -29.44 4.40
N PHE A 58 9.27 -30.08 3.36
CA PHE A 58 10.54 -29.78 2.71
C PHE A 58 10.32 -29.60 1.22
N LEU A 59 11.12 -28.74 0.62
CA LEU A 59 11.21 -28.53 -0.81
C LEU A 59 12.55 -29.09 -1.31
N LYS A 60 12.51 -29.75 -2.46
CA LYS A 60 13.69 -30.22 -3.16
C LYS A 60 13.57 -29.96 -4.65
N ASP A 61 14.64 -29.44 -5.23
CA ASP A 61 14.79 -29.33 -6.68
C ASP A 61 15.12 -30.71 -7.26
N LEU A 62 14.43 -31.08 -8.33
CA LEU A 62 14.57 -32.38 -8.99
C LEU A 62 15.48 -32.31 -10.22
N LYS A 63 16.61 -31.60 -10.07
CA LYS A 63 17.57 -31.30 -11.15
C LYS A 63 16.90 -30.57 -12.30
N SER A 64 16.13 -29.54 -11.96
CA SER A 64 15.43 -28.73 -12.94
C SER A 64 16.42 -27.92 -13.79
N THR A 65 15.97 -27.52 -14.97
CA THR A 65 16.79 -26.78 -15.94
C THR A 65 17.09 -25.36 -15.47
N ASN A 66 16.13 -24.73 -14.79
CA ASN A 66 16.20 -23.32 -14.37
C ASN A 66 16.31 -23.13 -12.85
N GLY A 67 16.40 -24.23 -12.09
CA GLY A 67 16.49 -24.22 -10.64
C GLY A 67 15.18 -23.85 -9.95
N SER A 68 15.03 -24.37 -8.73
CA SER A 68 14.03 -23.92 -7.76
C SER A 68 14.69 -23.02 -6.72
N PHE A 69 13.97 -21.99 -6.27
CA PHE A 69 14.48 -21.09 -5.24
C PHE A 69 13.44 -20.95 -4.12
N LEU A 70 13.91 -20.89 -2.89
CA LEU A 70 13.10 -20.57 -1.71
C LEU A 70 13.58 -19.25 -1.13
N ASN A 71 12.71 -18.26 -1.03
CA ASN A 71 13.08 -16.91 -0.57
C ASN A 71 14.31 -16.37 -1.31
N ARG A 72 14.36 -16.57 -2.63
CA ARG A 72 15.46 -16.20 -3.55
C ARG A 72 16.80 -16.92 -3.33
N LYS A 73 16.85 -17.93 -2.45
CA LYS A 73 18.02 -18.81 -2.29
C LYS A 73 17.82 -20.09 -3.10
N PRO A 74 18.83 -20.53 -3.89
CA PRO A 74 18.70 -21.76 -4.67
C PRO A 74 18.48 -22.95 -3.71
N VAL A 75 17.54 -23.80 -4.06
CA VAL A 75 17.25 -25.01 -3.30
C VAL A 75 18.36 -26.01 -3.55
N GLN A 76 19.25 -26.17 -2.56
CA GLN A 76 20.29 -27.18 -2.57
C GLN A 76 19.91 -28.31 -1.61
N GLY A 77 19.69 -29.51 -2.15
CA GLY A 77 19.23 -30.64 -1.35
C GLY A 77 17.80 -30.47 -0.86
N GLU A 78 17.56 -30.78 0.41
CA GLU A 78 16.24 -30.69 1.07
C GLU A 78 16.19 -29.43 1.92
N VAL A 79 15.30 -28.49 1.61
CA VAL A 79 15.15 -27.22 2.33
C VAL A 79 13.83 -27.20 3.09
N LEU A 80 13.87 -26.89 4.39
CA LEU A 80 12.69 -26.79 5.24
C LEU A 80 11.80 -25.64 4.78
N LEU A 81 10.49 -25.90 4.66
CA LEU A 81 9.47 -24.91 4.34
C LEU A 81 8.81 -24.34 5.60
N LYS A 82 8.62 -23.03 5.63
CA LYS A 82 7.98 -22.26 6.70
C LYS A 82 6.83 -21.41 6.16
N PRO A 83 5.81 -21.10 6.99
CA PRO A 83 4.76 -20.17 6.61
C PRO A 83 5.31 -18.83 6.13
N GLY A 84 4.78 -18.33 5.02
CA GLY A 84 5.19 -17.07 4.39
C GLY A 84 6.34 -17.21 3.39
N ASP A 85 7.01 -18.36 3.32
CA ASP A 85 8.07 -18.59 2.35
C ASP A 85 7.56 -18.41 0.91
N ILE A 86 8.41 -17.84 0.05
CA ILE A 86 8.13 -17.68 -1.37
C ILE A 86 8.92 -18.70 -2.16
N LEU A 87 8.20 -19.62 -2.79
CA LEU A 87 8.73 -20.61 -3.70
C LEU A 87 8.76 -20.03 -5.12
N HIS A 88 9.95 -19.92 -5.68
CA HIS A 88 10.15 -19.58 -7.07
C HIS A 88 10.45 -20.84 -7.90
N ILE A 89 9.60 -21.12 -8.87
CA ILE A 89 9.76 -22.20 -9.84
C ILE A 89 9.90 -21.53 -11.21
N ALA A 90 11.11 -21.50 -11.73
CA ALA A 90 11.46 -20.68 -12.89
C ALA A 90 10.99 -19.21 -12.73
N ASP A 91 10.04 -18.77 -13.55
CA ASP A 91 9.50 -17.42 -13.61
C ASP A 91 8.28 -17.18 -12.69
N ILE A 92 7.82 -18.20 -11.96
CA ILE A 92 6.61 -18.13 -11.13
C ILE A 92 6.99 -18.05 -9.65
N ALA A 93 6.33 -17.16 -8.92
CA ALA A 93 6.43 -17.03 -7.47
C ALA A 93 5.13 -17.48 -6.79
N LEU A 94 5.24 -18.41 -5.85
CA LEU A 94 4.13 -18.96 -5.06
C LEU A 94 4.44 -18.76 -3.57
N LYS A 95 3.56 -18.06 -2.86
CA LYS A 95 3.66 -17.87 -1.41
C LYS A 95 3.08 -19.09 -0.70
N LEU A 96 3.82 -19.61 0.27
CA LEU A 96 3.40 -20.70 1.12
C LEU A 96 2.56 -20.16 2.27
N THR A 97 1.30 -20.58 2.37
CA THR A 97 0.41 -20.26 3.49
C THR A 97 -0.01 -21.54 4.21
N PHE A 98 -0.44 -21.43 5.46
CA PHE A 98 -1.04 -22.55 6.19
C PHE A 98 -2.30 -22.08 6.87
N GLU A 99 -3.27 -22.97 6.97
CA GLU A 99 -4.45 -22.76 7.81
C GLU A 99 -4.45 -23.79 8.92
N SER A 100 -4.51 -23.29 10.16
CA SER A 100 -4.72 -24.11 11.34
C SER A 100 -6.21 -24.14 11.64
N THR A 101 -6.78 -25.33 11.79
CA THR A 101 -8.15 -25.50 12.29
C THR A 101 -8.28 -25.24 13.81
N ALA A 102 -7.35 -24.50 14.43
CA ALA A 102 -7.40 -24.15 15.86
C ALA A 102 -6.57 -22.88 16.16
N GLN A 103 -7.15 -22.05 17.02
CA GLN A 103 -6.83 -20.67 17.37
C GLN A 103 -5.78 -20.57 18.52
N VAL A 104 -5.10 -19.42 18.59
CA VAL A 104 -4.39 -18.77 19.73
C VAL A 104 -2.98 -19.28 20.20
N VAL A 105 -2.13 -18.27 20.49
CA VAL A 105 -1.01 -18.14 21.47
C VAL A 105 0.44 -18.21 20.93
N GLY A 106 1.16 -17.09 21.04
CA GLY A 106 2.43 -17.02 21.79
C GLY A 106 3.77 -16.95 21.04
N SER A 107 4.33 -15.74 20.97
CA SER A 107 5.73 -15.32 21.21
C SER A 107 6.91 -16.28 20.95
N ALA A 108 7.94 -15.83 20.20
CA ALA A 108 9.27 -15.44 20.71
C ALA A 108 10.36 -15.37 19.60
N SER A 109 11.03 -14.22 19.55
CA SER A 109 12.43 -13.87 19.16
C SER A 109 13.39 -14.94 18.60
N THR A 110 14.15 -14.60 17.54
CA THR A 110 15.61 -14.85 17.47
C THR A 110 16.32 -13.93 16.46
N GLU A 111 17.60 -13.73 16.71
CA GLU A 111 18.51 -12.65 16.36
C GLU A 111 18.98 -12.57 14.89
N LEU A 112 19.54 -11.39 14.59
CA LEU A 112 20.09 -10.92 13.33
C LEU A 112 21.55 -11.37 13.18
N ASP A 113 21.89 -12.07 12.09
CA ASP A 113 23.28 -12.26 11.66
C ASP A 113 23.51 -11.49 10.34
N ILE A 114 24.40 -10.49 10.40
CA ILE A 114 24.92 -9.75 9.25
C ILE A 114 26.32 -10.30 8.95
N ALA A 115 26.48 -10.96 7.80
CA ALA A 115 27.77 -11.12 7.14
C ALA A 115 27.56 -11.25 5.63
N GLY A 116 28.26 -10.40 4.88
CA GLY A 116 28.00 -10.12 3.47
C GLY A 116 28.41 -11.23 2.49
N SER A 117 27.77 -11.18 1.32
CA SER A 117 28.39 -11.59 0.06
C SER A 117 27.69 -10.84 -1.07
N THR A 118 28.45 -9.99 -1.75
CA THR A 118 28.09 -9.30 -2.98
C THR A 118 28.07 -10.32 -4.12
N ASP A 119 26.88 -10.72 -4.59
CA ASP A 119 26.72 -11.15 -5.99
C ASP A 119 25.24 -11.15 -6.43
N LYS A 120 24.95 -10.25 -7.39
CA LYS A 120 23.72 -10.03 -8.17
C LYS A 120 22.44 -9.72 -7.40
N LEU A 121 22.29 -8.43 -7.06
CA LEU A 121 21.08 -7.84 -6.51
C LEU A 121 19.86 -8.00 -7.45
N PRO A 122 18.65 -8.21 -6.90
CA PRO A 122 17.41 -8.25 -7.69
C PRO A 122 17.22 -6.96 -8.49
N VAL A 123 16.62 -7.09 -9.68
CA VAL A 123 16.36 -5.95 -10.57
C VAL A 123 15.63 -4.84 -9.80
N GLY A 124 16.25 -3.67 -9.68
CA GLY A 124 15.64 -2.48 -9.08
C GLY A 124 15.94 -2.22 -7.60
N ILE A 125 16.53 -3.14 -6.82
CA ILE A 125 16.87 -2.82 -5.42
C ILE A 125 18.10 -1.90 -5.32
N LEU A 126 19.11 -2.09 -6.16
CA LEU A 126 20.26 -1.17 -6.19
C LEU A 126 19.82 0.22 -6.59
N GLU A 127 18.93 0.30 -7.57
CA GLU A 127 18.33 1.55 -8.01
C GLU A 127 17.45 2.17 -6.93
N LEU A 128 16.66 1.38 -6.20
CA LEU A 128 15.82 1.85 -5.10
C LEU A 128 16.67 2.34 -3.91
N GLU A 129 17.66 1.57 -3.48
CA GLU A 129 18.59 1.95 -2.41
C GLU A 129 19.43 3.16 -2.83
N SER A 130 19.87 3.23 -4.08
CA SER A 130 20.53 4.40 -4.64
C SER A 130 19.59 5.61 -4.61
N MET A 131 18.33 5.45 -5.02
CA MET A 131 17.33 6.52 -4.99
C MET A 131 17.06 7.02 -3.57
N LEU A 132 16.94 6.10 -2.59
CA LEU A 132 16.74 6.43 -1.18
C LEU A 132 17.99 7.13 -0.60
N SER A 133 19.17 6.59 -0.82
CA SER A 133 20.44 7.10 -0.29
C SER A 133 20.83 8.46 -0.89
N SER A 134 20.64 8.61 -2.20
CA SER A 134 20.86 9.88 -2.91
C SER A 134 19.69 10.86 -2.74
N ARG A 135 18.60 10.44 -2.09
CA ARG A 135 17.37 11.21 -1.89
C ARG A 135 16.78 11.73 -3.21
N SER A 136 16.90 10.92 -4.26
CA SER A 136 16.47 11.22 -5.65
C SER A 136 14.97 11.00 -5.82
N VAL A 137 14.19 11.87 -5.19
CA VAL A 137 12.74 11.93 -5.33
C VAL A 137 12.30 13.36 -5.63
N THR A 138 11.08 13.49 -6.11
CA THR A 138 10.40 14.79 -6.21
C THR A 138 8.95 14.62 -5.84
N SER A 139 8.30 15.73 -5.49
CA SER A 139 6.87 15.73 -5.19
C SER A 139 6.13 16.59 -6.19
N VAL A 140 4.92 16.14 -6.54
CA VAL A 140 3.93 16.91 -7.28
C VAL A 140 2.70 17.11 -6.39
N PHE A 141 1.89 18.10 -6.73
CA PHE A 141 0.84 18.62 -5.89
C PHE A 141 -0.46 18.61 -6.68
N GLN A 142 -1.50 18.00 -6.14
CA GLN A 142 -2.83 18.00 -6.74
C GLN A 142 -3.75 18.91 -5.95
N ALA A 143 -4.32 19.91 -6.60
CA ALA A 143 -5.20 20.89 -5.96
C ALA A 143 -6.53 20.25 -5.54
N ILE A 144 -7.03 20.70 -4.40
CA ILE A 144 -8.33 20.39 -3.82
C ILE A 144 -9.15 21.68 -3.81
N TYR A 145 -10.36 21.63 -4.35
CA TYR A 145 -11.24 22.79 -4.50
C TYR A 145 -12.45 22.68 -3.56
N PRO A 146 -12.92 23.78 -2.93
CA PRO A 146 -14.25 23.82 -2.36
C PRO A 146 -15.32 23.61 -3.45
N CYS A 147 -16.44 23.00 -3.09
CA CYS A 147 -17.52 22.72 -4.03
C CYS A 147 -18.15 23.98 -4.68
N ASP A 148 -18.11 25.10 -3.95
CA ASP A 148 -18.75 26.37 -4.29
C ASP A 148 -17.75 27.48 -4.68
N ALA A 149 -16.45 27.18 -4.82
CA ALA A 149 -15.45 28.20 -5.10
C ALA A 149 -14.37 27.76 -6.09
N ASP A 150 -14.01 28.68 -6.98
CA ASP A 150 -12.93 28.49 -7.97
C ASP A 150 -11.52 28.69 -7.37
N ARG A 151 -11.41 28.86 -6.05
CA ARG A 151 -10.13 29.03 -5.37
C ARG A 151 -9.69 27.72 -4.75
N ILE A 152 -8.41 27.40 -4.94
CA ILE A 152 -7.80 26.21 -4.36
C ILE A 152 -7.89 26.31 -2.83
N PHE A 153 -8.44 25.28 -2.21
CA PHE A 153 -8.49 25.13 -0.77
C PHE A 153 -7.16 24.61 -0.23
N ALA A 154 -6.70 23.48 -0.78
CA ALA A 154 -5.57 22.71 -0.30
C ALA A 154 -4.84 21.99 -1.45
N PHE A 155 -3.72 21.35 -1.13
CA PHE A 155 -3.00 20.48 -2.06
C PHE A 155 -2.70 19.13 -1.42
N GLU A 156 -2.86 18.06 -2.18
CA GLU A 156 -2.31 16.75 -1.82
C GLU A 156 -0.88 16.61 -2.34
N ILE A 157 0.02 16.18 -1.46
CA ILE A 157 1.42 15.92 -1.76
C ILE A 157 1.57 14.48 -2.26
N LEU A 158 2.06 14.37 -3.49
CA LEU A 158 2.20 13.10 -4.20
C LEU A 158 3.66 12.87 -4.60
N GLY A 159 4.31 11.92 -3.92
CA GLY A 159 5.70 11.54 -4.19
C GLY A 159 5.90 10.90 -5.57
N ARG A 160 7.06 11.18 -6.18
CA ARG A 160 7.51 10.64 -7.47
C ARG A 160 8.98 10.25 -7.39
N GLY A 161 9.31 9.07 -7.90
CA GLY A 161 10.71 8.70 -8.11
C GLY A 161 11.32 9.48 -9.27
N THR A 162 12.60 9.85 -9.17
CA THR A 162 13.32 10.53 -10.26
C THR A 162 14.39 9.65 -10.91
N HIS A 163 14.52 8.38 -10.50
CA HIS A 163 15.51 7.46 -11.05
C HIS A 163 15.06 6.91 -12.41
N ASP A 164 15.89 7.05 -13.45
CA ASP A 164 15.52 6.73 -14.85
C ASP A 164 15.09 5.28 -15.09
N LYS A 165 15.66 4.34 -14.33
CA LYS A 165 15.35 2.91 -14.44
C LYS A 165 14.18 2.46 -13.55
N LEU A 166 13.62 3.35 -12.74
CA LEU A 166 12.51 3.03 -11.85
C LEU A 166 11.20 3.68 -12.35
N PRO A 167 10.05 3.11 -11.98
CA PRO A 167 8.77 3.79 -12.18
C PRO A 167 8.76 5.14 -11.49
N LYS A 168 8.19 6.17 -12.14
CA LYS A 168 8.01 7.49 -11.52
C LYS A 168 6.84 7.52 -10.53
N SER A 169 5.82 6.69 -10.74
CA SER A 169 4.61 6.68 -9.93
C SER A 169 4.83 5.95 -8.59
N PRO A 170 4.16 6.40 -7.51
CA PRO A 170 4.38 5.86 -6.17
C PRO A 170 3.92 4.41 -6.03
N GLY A 171 2.78 4.01 -6.63
CA GLY A 171 2.25 2.65 -6.48
C GLY A 171 3.24 1.53 -6.84
N PRO A 172 3.82 1.51 -8.05
CA PRO A 172 4.87 0.55 -8.39
C PRO A 172 6.12 0.64 -7.50
N LEU A 173 6.52 1.85 -7.08
CA LEU A 173 7.67 2.03 -6.17
C LEU A 173 7.40 1.44 -4.79
N PHE A 174 6.21 1.61 -4.23
CA PHE A 174 5.82 0.99 -2.96
C PHE A 174 5.76 -0.53 -3.07
N LYS A 175 5.21 -1.08 -4.16
CA LYS A 175 5.28 -2.54 -4.43
C LYS A 175 6.72 -3.05 -4.48
N MET A 176 7.65 -2.27 -5.04
CA MET A 176 9.07 -2.62 -5.01
C MET A 176 9.61 -2.53 -3.58
N ALA A 177 9.32 -1.45 -2.85
CA ALA A 177 9.78 -1.23 -1.48
C ALA A 177 9.28 -2.30 -0.50
N GLU A 178 8.04 -2.79 -0.66
CA GLU A 178 7.46 -3.90 0.11
C GLU A 178 8.28 -5.18 -0.01
N ASN A 179 8.85 -5.45 -1.19
CA ASN A 179 9.69 -6.62 -1.41
C ASN A 179 11.06 -6.53 -0.69
N PHE A 180 11.38 -5.39 -0.09
CA PHE A 180 12.70 -5.09 0.49
C PHE A 180 12.62 -4.41 1.88
N ASP A 181 11.43 -4.34 2.49
CA ASP A 181 11.20 -3.64 3.77
C ASP A 181 11.72 -2.18 3.75
N ARG A 182 11.36 -1.43 2.69
CA ARG A 182 11.75 -0.02 2.49
C ARG A 182 10.58 0.96 2.38
N GLU A 183 9.36 0.51 2.63
CA GLU A 183 8.13 1.31 2.49
C GLU A 183 8.15 2.53 3.41
N ILE A 184 8.58 2.35 4.66
CA ILE A 184 8.71 3.43 5.65
C ILE A 184 9.76 4.45 5.18
N ALA A 185 10.93 3.98 4.74
CA ALA A 185 12.00 4.87 4.25
C ALA A 185 11.55 5.67 3.02
N LEU A 186 10.79 5.04 2.12
CA LEU A 186 10.29 5.68 0.90
C LEU A 186 9.22 6.74 1.20
N VAL A 187 8.23 6.43 2.07
CA VAL A 187 7.18 7.39 2.42
C VAL A 187 7.73 8.56 3.24
N GLU A 188 8.65 8.32 4.17
CA GLU A 188 9.36 9.37 4.91
C GLU A 188 10.10 10.29 3.94
N LEU A 189 10.83 9.73 2.97
CA LEU A 189 11.56 10.51 1.97
C LEU A 189 10.63 11.36 1.08
N PHE A 190 9.50 10.80 0.62
CA PHE A 190 8.49 11.55 -0.14
C PHE A 190 7.87 12.67 0.70
N ARG A 191 7.55 12.39 1.97
CA ARG A 191 6.98 13.38 2.89
C ARG A 191 7.96 14.52 3.14
N GLU A 192 9.23 14.22 3.38
CA GLU A 192 10.27 15.22 3.62
C GLU A 192 10.50 16.13 2.40
N ASP A 193 10.61 15.56 1.19
CA ASP A 193 10.74 16.36 -0.05
C ASP A 193 9.50 17.22 -0.30
N GLY A 194 8.31 16.63 -0.14
CA GLY A 194 7.04 17.31 -0.37
C GLY A 194 6.82 18.50 0.57
N VAL A 195 7.06 18.32 1.87
CA VAL A 195 6.92 19.41 2.86
C VAL A 195 7.93 20.54 2.59
N LYS A 196 9.18 20.20 2.23
CA LYS A 196 10.18 21.22 1.86
C LYS A 196 9.74 22.06 0.66
N ARG A 197 9.22 21.40 -0.38
CA ARG A 197 8.72 22.07 -1.58
C ARG A 197 7.46 22.88 -1.32
N ALA A 198 6.55 22.36 -0.48
CA ALA A 198 5.37 23.09 -0.03
C ALA A 198 5.76 24.40 0.65
N ASN A 199 6.71 24.37 1.59
CA ASN A 199 7.21 25.57 2.24
C ASN A 199 7.86 26.55 1.25
N ALA A 200 8.71 26.04 0.35
CA ALA A 200 9.38 26.86 -0.66
C ALA A 200 8.43 27.52 -1.67
N SER A 201 7.20 27.01 -1.81
CA SER A 201 6.18 27.65 -2.67
C SER A 201 5.57 28.92 -2.07
N GLY A 202 5.74 29.14 -0.76
CA GLY A 202 5.12 30.23 -0.02
C GLY A 202 3.61 30.11 0.19
N ILE A 203 2.96 29.08 -0.37
CA ILE A 203 1.54 28.80 -0.22
C ILE A 203 1.23 28.41 1.23
N ARG A 204 0.16 28.99 1.79
CA ARG A 204 -0.28 28.77 3.19
C ARG A 204 -1.59 27.99 3.31
N SER A 205 -2.07 27.45 2.20
CA SER A 205 -3.15 26.47 2.17
C SER A 205 -2.74 25.17 2.90
N PRO A 206 -3.71 24.36 3.37
CA PRO A 206 -3.42 23.04 3.89
C PRO A 206 -2.73 22.13 2.86
N PHE A 207 -1.83 21.29 3.34
CA PHE A 207 -1.15 20.25 2.58
C PHE A 207 -1.45 18.88 3.15
N PHE A 208 -2.05 18.03 2.33
CA PHE A 208 -2.36 16.66 2.68
C PHE A 208 -1.14 15.78 2.40
N ILE A 209 -0.74 14.97 3.38
CA ILE A 209 0.41 14.09 3.34
C ILE A 209 0.02 12.65 3.63
N ASN A 210 0.49 11.76 2.77
CA ASN A 210 0.20 10.33 2.86
C ASN A 210 1.03 9.63 3.96
N ILE A 211 0.44 8.63 4.61
CA ILE A 211 1.16 7.64 5.42
C ILE A 211 1.09 6.26 4.80
N HIS A 212 2.12 5.47 5.05
CA HIS A 212 2.09 4.05 4.73
C HIS A 212 1.52 3.27 5.92
N PRO A 213 0.70 2.21 5.70
CA PRO A 213 0.13 1.40 6.78
C PRO A 213 1.14 0.92 7.83
N ARG A 214 2.33 0.49 7.39
CA ARG A 214 3.40 0.01 8.28
C ARG A 214 3.95 1.08 9.24
N GLU A 215 3.73 2.37 8.99
CA GLU A 215 4.12 3.42 9.94
C GLU A 215 3.26 3.40 11.21
N LEU A 216 2.07 2.80 11.16
CA LEU A 216 1.17 2.68 12.32
C LEU A 216 1.60 1.59 13.30
N ASP A 217 2.48 0.68 12.88
CA ASP A 217 3.15 -0.26 13.79
C ASP A 217 4.15 0.46 14.71
N GLN A 218 4.56 1.68 14.33
CA GLN A 218 5.52 2.53 15.07
C GLN A 218 4.98 3.97 15.20
N PRO A 219 3.82 4.16 15.88
CA PRO A 219 3.12 5.44 15.90
C PRO A 219 3.97 6.57 16.51
N ASP A 220 4.81 6.26 17.50
CA ASP A 220 5.70 7.25 18.13
C ASP A 220 6.77 7.76 17.16
N ARG A 221 7.31 6.90 16.29
CA ARG A 221 8.25 7.30 15.22
C ARG A 221 7.54 8.21 14.23
N LEU A 222 6.36 7.81 13.76
CA LEU A 222 5.57 8.62 12.84
C LEU A 222 5.29 10.01 13.44
N LEU A 223 4.78 10.08 14.66
CA LEU A 223 4.52 11.35 15.35
C LEU A 223 5.79 12.20 15.52
N ALA A 224 6.95 11.59 15.78
CA ALA A 224 8.22 12.31 15.86
C ALA A 224 8.61 12.93 14.50
N THR A 225 8.44 12.20 13.38
CA THR A 225 8.74 12.75 12.04
C THR A 225 7.81 13.91 11.69
N ILE A 226 6.51 13.81 12.01
CA ILE A 226 5.54 14.88 11.79
C ILE A 226 5.87 16.10 12.66
N ARG A 227 6.22 15.88 13.93
CA ARG A 227 6.64 16.96 14.84
C ARG A 227 7.84 17.72 14.29
N ALA A 228 8.87 17.01 13.85
CA ALA A 228 10.05 17.62 13.26
C ALA A 228 9.72 18.46 12.02
N ALA A 229 8.78 18.00 11.18
CA ALA A 229 8.31 18.76 10.02
C ALA A 229 7.56 20.05 10.43
N CYS A 230 6.68 19.96 11.44
CA CYS A 230 5.99 21.13 11.98
C CYS A 230 6.94 22.14 12.64
N GLU A 231 7.96 21.68 13.36
CA GLU A 231 8.97 22.55 13.98
C GLU A 231 9.86 23.23 12.94
N ALA A 232 10.24 22.50 11.87
CA ALA A 232 11.03 23.06 10.77
C ALA A 232 10.24 24.08 9.93
N PHE A 233 8.92 23.86 9.78
CA PHE A 233 8.04 24.66 8.93
C PHE A 233 6.74 25.04 9.66
N PRO A 234 6.80 25.87 10.72
CA PRO A 234 5.68 26.15 11.62
C PRO A 234 4.50 26.87 10.96
N VAL A 235 4.71 27.38 9.75
CA VAL A 235 3.72 28.12 8.98
C VAL A 235 2.93 27.23 8.02
N LEU A 236 3.32 25.97 7.86
CA LEU A 236 2.59 25.00 7.04
C LEU A 236 1.48 24.36 7.85
N HIS A 237 0.31 24.25 7.24
CA HIS A 237 -0.81 23.49 7.80
C HIS A 237 -0.79 22.10 7.18
N LEU A 238 -0.44 21.08 7.95
CA LEU A 238 -0.38 19.70 7.47
C LEU A 238 -1.66 18.95 7.83
N VAL A 239 -2.09 18.05 6.94
CA VAL A 239 -3.19 17.12 7.15
C VAL A 239 -2.68 15.72 6.84
N LEU A 240 -2.74 14.80 7.81
CA LEU A 240 -2.28 13.44 7.65
C LEU A 240 -3.38 12.56 7.04
N GLU A 241 -3.10 11.92 5.92
CA GLU A 241 -4.01 10.98 5.25
C GLU A 241 -3.71 9.55 5.68
N ILE A 242 -4.72 8.90 6.26
CA ILE A 242 -4.66 7.50 6.68
C ILE A 242 -5.60 6.68 5.79
N HIS A 243 -5.04 5.71 5.08
CA HIS A 243 -5.82 4.81 4.25
C HIS A 243 -6.72 3.89 5.11
N GLU A 244 -7.97 3.64 4.70
CA GLU A 244 -8.92 2.76 5.40
C GLU A 244 -8.40 1.34 5.72
N GLY A 245 -7.44 0.82 4.96
CA GLY A 245 -6.82 -0.49 5.19
C GLY A 245 -5.79 -0.51 6.31
N ALA A 246 -5.32 0.66 6.74
CA ALA A 246 -4.08 0.81 7.48
C ALA A 246 -4.19 0.54 8.99
N VAL A 247 -5.37 0.74 9.59
CA VAL A 247 -5.47 0.77 11.06
C VAL A 247 -6.53 -0.18 11.58
N THR A 248 -6.18 -1.32 12.17
CA THR A 248 -7.16 -2.23 12.78
C THR A 248 -7.38 -1.99 14.28
N ASP A 249 -6.63 -1.07 14.90
CA ASP A 249 -6.68 -0.79 16.34
C ASP A 249 -7.10 0.66 16.64
N LEU A 250 -8.31 0.80 17.19
CA LEU A 250 -8.87 2.09 17.66
C LEU A 250 -8.00 2.78 18.71
N SER A 251 -7.27 2.01 19.53
CA SER A 251 -6.41 2.56 20.58
C SER A 251 -5.24 3.33 19.98
N VAL A 252 -4.63 2.77 18.94
CA VAL A 252 -3.56 3.41 18.16
C VAL A 252 -4.09 4.67 17.47
N MET A 253 -5.30 4.62 16.89
CA MET A 253 -5.92 5.82 16.30
C MET A 253 -6.19 6.92 17.30
N LYS A 254 -6.67 6.58 18.49
CA LYS A 254 -6.89 7.55 19.57
C LYS A 254 -5.56 8.19 20.01
N GLN A 255 -4.48 7.41 20.11
CA GLN A 255 -3.13 7.93 20.40
C GLN A 255 -2.65 8.86 19.29
N MET A 256 -2.74 8.43 18.04
CA MET A 256 -2.38 9.22 16.86
C MET A 256 -3.14 10.55 16.83
N ARG A 257 -4.48 10.51 16.94
CA ARG A 257 -5.32 11.73 16.95
C ARG A 257 -4.93 12.70 18.06
N ARG A 258 -4.64 12.20 19.28
CA ARG A 258 -4.15 13.05 20.37
C ARG A 258 -2.83 13.72 20.03
N GLY A 259 -1.87 12.95 19.48
CA GLY A 259 -0.58 13.48 19.05
C GLY A 259 -0.72 14.56 17.97
N LEU A 260 -1.52 14.30 16.93
CA LEU A 260 -1.75 15.25 15.84
C LEU A 260 -2.42 16.55 16.33
N ASN A 261 -3.43 16.44 17.22
CA ASN A 261 -4.09 17.61 17.79
C ASN A 261 -3.12 18.52 18.57
N GLN A 262 -2.17 17.94 19.32
CA GLN A 262 -1.16 18.71 20.04
C GLN A 262 -0.22 19.49 19.12
N MET A 263 -0.08 19.05 17.86
CA MET A 263 0.77 19.68 16.85
C MET A 263 -0.02 20.60 15.90
N GLY A 264 -1.34 20.69 16.05
CA GLY A 264 -2.20 21.41 15.10
C GLY A 264 -2.29 20.75 13.72
N VAL A 265 -1.99 19.45 13.63
CA VAL A 265 -2.04 18.68 12.37
C VAL A 265 -3.43 18.07 12.20
N GLY A 266 -4.02 18.25 11.02
CA GLY A 266 -5.31 17.66 10.69
C GLY A 266 -5.21 16.16 10.41
N LEU A 267 -6.36 15.48 10.45
CA LEU A 267 -6.49 14.06 10.12
C LEU A 267 -7.51 13.87 8.99
N ALA A 268 -7.16 13.08 7.99
CA ALA A 268 -8.02 12.68 6.90
C ALA A 268 -8.04 11.15 6.76
N TYR A 269 -9.20 10.58 6.46
CA TYR A 269 -9.31 9.17 6.06
C TYR A 269 -9.44 9.07 4.55
N ASP A 270 -8.60 8.21 3.97
CA ASP A 270 -8.42 8.06 2.53
C ASP A 270 -9.01 6.75 2.00
N ASP A 271 -9.42 6.78 0.74
CA ASP A 271 -10.11 5.69 0.02
C ASP A 271 -11.40 5.20 0.71
N PHE A 272 -12.19 6.07 1.33
CA PHE A 272 -13.40 5.64 2.04
C PHE A 272 -14.41 4.96 1.10
N GLY A 273 -14.82 3.75 1.47
CA GLY A 273 -15.85 2.95 0.76
C GLY A 273 -15.29 2.14 -0.41
N ALA A 274 -13.97 2.05 -0.50
CA ALA A 274 -13.22 1.08 -1.29
C ALA A 274 -13.42 -0.39 -0.87
N GLY A 275 -13.79 -0.61 0.40
CA GLY A 275 -13.91 -1.92 1.04
C GLY A 275 -14.87 -1.95 2.24
N GLN A 276 -14.46 -2.53 3.37
CA GLN A 276 -15.26 -2.59 4.59
C GLN A 276 -15.36 -1.21 5.24
N THR A 277 -16.50 -0.55 5.09
CA THR A 277 -16.77 0.77 5.66
C THR A 277 -16.69 0.75 7.18
N ARG A 278 -15.75 1.51 7.75
CA ARG A 278 -15.44 1.51 9.19
C ARG A 278 -16.19 2.58 9.97
N LEU A 279 -17.52 2.47 9.95
CA LEU A 279 -18.43 3.44 10.57
C LEU A 279 -18.14 3.66 12.07
N LEU A 280 -17.67 2.62 12.78
CA LEU A 280 -17.29 2.73 14.18
C LEU A 280 -16.10 3.68 14.39
N GLU A 281 -15.09 3.63 13.51
CA GLU A 281 -13.91 4.49 13.59
C GLU A 281 -14.27 5.96 13.35
N LEU A 282 -15.19 6.24 12.42
CA LEU A 282 -15.71 7.59 12.20
C LEU A 282 -16.38 8.18 13.44
N SER A 283 -17.02 7.34 14.27
CA SER A 283 -17.66 7.78 15.50
C SER A 283 -16.67 7.94 16.66
N GLU A 284 -15.73 7.01 16.81
CA GLU A 284 -14.80 6.96 17.96
C GLU A 284 -13.57 7.87 17.78
N VAL A 285 -13.12 8.03 16.54
CA VAL A 285 -11.98 8.87 16.14
C VAL A 285 -12.38 9.61 14.86
N PRO A 286 -13.25 10.62 14.95
CA PRO A 286 -13.68 11.37 13.77
C PRO A 286 -12.47 12.08 13.12
N PRO A 287 -12.24 11.89 11.82
CA PRO A 287 -11.25 12.68 11.08
C PRO A 287 -11.80 14.09 10.83
N ASP A 288 -10.92 15.02 10.48
CA ASP A 288 -11.35 16.36 10.02
C ASP A 288 -11.88 16.30 8.57
N TYR A 289 -11.34 15.37 7.76
CA TYR A 289 -11.72 15.14 6.38
C TYR A 289 -11.97 13.65 6.09
N LEU A 290 -12.97 13.35 5.27
CA LEU A 290 -13.27 12.02 4.75
C LEU A 290 -13.24 12.06 3.23
N LYS A 291 -12.25 11.37 2.64
CA LYS A 291 -12.03 11.31 1.19
C LYS A 291 -12.71 10.06 0.64
N PHE A 292 -13.64 10.25 -0.30
CA PHE A 292 -14.43 9.20 -0.91
C PHE A 292 -13.76 8.70 -2.17
N ASP A 293 -13.44 7.39 -2.19
CA ASP A 293 -12.69 6.73 -3.27
C ASP A 293 -13.35 6.96 -4.63
N ILE A 294 -12.50 7.09 -5.66
CA ILE A 294 -12.90 7.28 -7.05
C ILE A 294 -13.95 6.29 -7.55
N ARG A 295 -14.01 5.06 -7.03
CA ARG A 295 -15.01 4.03 -7.39
C ARG A 295 -16.43 4.40 -6.96
N LEU A 296 -16.58 5.20 -5.90
CA LEU A 296 -17.88 5.73 -5.51
C LEU A 296 -18.31 6.89 -6.42
N ILE A 297 -17.35 7.68 -6.89
CA ILE A 297 -17.59 8.91 -7.66
C ILE A 297 -17.71 8.62 -9.17
N ARG A 298 -16.96 7.64 -9.69
CA ARG A 298 -16.89 7.32 -11.12
C ARG A 298 -18.26 6.95 -11.67
N ASN A 299 -18.71 7.64 -12.72
CA ASN A 299 -20.02 7.45 -13.35
C ASN A 299 -21.20 7.53 -12.34
N ILE A 300 -21.06 8.33 -11.28
CA ILE A 300 -22.11 8.46 -10.25
C ILE A 300 -23.41 9.00 -10.84
N ASP A 301 -23.33 9.80 -11.90
CA ASP A 301 -24.46 10.32 -12.66
C ASP A 301 -25.39 9.22 -13.18
N LEU A 302 -24.84 8.04 -13.51
CA LEU A 302 -25.57 6.90 -14.08
C LEU A 302 -26.12 5.92 -13.04
N SER A 303 -25.88 6.13 -11.74
CA SER A 303 -26.16 5.12 -10.71
C SER A 303 -27.03 5.67 -9.57
N PRO A 304 -28.37 5.54 -9.65
CA PRO A 304 -29.29 5.99 -8.59
C PRO A 304 -28.98 5.38 -7.22
N ALA A 305 -28.73 4.07 -7.17
CA ALA A 305 -28.41 3.37 -5.93
C ALA A 305 -27.15 3.91 -5.23
N ARG A 306 -26.09 4.23 -6.00
CA ARG A 306 -24.88 4.86 -5.41
C ARG A 306 -25.14 6.29 -4.96
N LYS A 307 -25.99 7.05 -5.65
CA LYS A 307 -26.40 8.39 -5.20
C LYS A 307 -27.10 8.31 -3.84
N GLU A 308 -28.06 7.40 -3.67
CA GLU A 308 -28.76 7.20 -2.39
C GLU A 308 -27.81 6.79 -1.26
N MET A 309 -26.89 5.87 -1.53
CA MET A 309 -25.85 5.49 -0.57
C MET A 309 -24.99 6.69 -0.16
N LEU A 310 -24.54 7.50 -1.11
CA LEU A 310 -23.75 8.70 -0.83
C LEU A 310 -24.54 9.74 -0.03
N VAL A 311 -25.83 9.96 -0.33
CA VAL A 311 -26.70 10.85 0.48
C VAL A 311 -26.65 10.44 1.95
N PHE A 312 -26.81 9.15 2.24
CA PHE A 312 -26.76 8.65 3.62
C PHE A 312 -25.38 8.90 4.27
N LEU A 313 -24.29 8.59 3.56
CA LEU A 313 -22.93 8.74 4.08
C LEU A 313 -22.53 10.21 4.30
N LEU A 314 -22.93 11.11 3.39
CA LEU A 314 -22.71 12.55 3.54
C LEU A 314 -23.49 13.10 4.74
N GLN A 315 -24.74 12.66 4.93
CA GLN A 315 -25.53 13.07 6.08
C GLN A 315 -24.93 12.58 7.40
N LEU A 316 -24.41 11.35 7.44
CA LEU A 316 -23.66 10.85 8.60
C LEU A 316 -22.42 11.70 8.87
N SER A 317 -21.63 11.98 7.83
CA SER A 317 -20.40 12.79 7.93
C SER A 317 -20.71 14.19 8.48
N LYS A 318 -21.78 14.81 7.98
CA LYS A 318 -22.27 16.11 8.45
C LYS A 318 -22.66 16.09 9.93
N ASN A 319 -23.38 15.06 10.38
CA ASN A 319 -23.76 14.92 11.79
C ASN A 319 -22.54 14.76 12.70
N LEU A 320 -21.48 14.13 12.20
CA LEU A 320 -20.19 13.98 12.88
C LEU A 320 -19.27 15.20 12.71
N LYS A 321 -19.70 16.24 11.99
CA LYS A 321 -18.93 17.45 11.65
C LYS A 321 -17.64 17.16 10.87
N ILE A 322 -17.66 16.09 10.08
CA ILE A 322 -16.57 15.67 9.21
C ILE A 322 -16.77 16.33 7.84
N LYS A 323 -15.72 16.94 7.29
CA LYS A 323 -15.77 17.51 5.95
C LYS A 323 -15.53 16.43 4.91
N THR A 324 -16.26 16.48 3.81
CA THR A 324 -16.29 15.42 2.80
C THR A 324 -15.58 15.84 1.53
N LEU A 325 -14.79 14.94 0.95
CA LEU A 325 -14.03 15.19 -0.26
C LEU A 325 -14.34 14.09 -1.29
N ALA A 326 -14.81 14.47 -2.48
CA ALA A 326 -15.03 13.53 -3.58
C ALA A 326 -13.78 13.45 -4.46
N GLU A 327 -13.20 12.25 -4.57
CA GLU A 327 -11.97 12.02 -5.32
C GLU A 327 -12.20 11.53 -6.74
N GLY A 328 -11.21 11.81 -7.58
CA GLY A 328 -11.14 11.29 -8.93
C GLY A 328 -12.24 11.78 -9.87
N ILE A 329 -12.84 12.95 -9.59
CA ILE A 329 -13.78 13.62 -10.49
C ILE A 329 -13.09 13.88 -11.83
N SER A 330 -13.69 13.35 -12.89
CA SER A 330 -13.09 13.33 -14.22
C SER A 330 -13.83 14.14 -15.26
N ASN A 331 -15.10 14.48 -14.99
CA ASN A 331 -15.92 15.27 -15.88
C ASN A 331 -16.93 16.12 -15.09
N GLU A 332 -17.54 17.06 -15.80
CA GLU A 332 -18.49 18.03 -15.25
C GLU A 332 -19.76 17.38 -14.68
N ARG A 333 -20.25 16.28 -15.28
CA ARG A 333 -21.47 15.60 -14.82
C ARG A 333 -21.26 14.94 -13.45
N GLU A 334 -20.11 14.30 -13.24
CA GLU A 334 -19.73 13.77 -11.93
C GLU A 334 -19.65 14.90 -10.90
N ALA A 335 -19.03 16.03 -11.25
CA ALA A 335 -18.92 17.20 -10.39
C ALA A 335 -20.28 17.79 -10.00
N GLU A 336 -21.21 17.92 -10.96
CA GLU A 336 -22.55 18.45 -10.74
C GLU A 336 -23.36 17.58 -9.78
N VAL A 337 -23.27 16.26 -9.95
CA VAL A 337 -23.91 15.31 -9.04
C VAL A 337 -23.31 15.41 -7.65
N CYS A 338 -21.98 15.38 -7.51
CA CYS A 338 -21.32 15.52 -6.20
C CYS A 338 -21.67 16.84 -5.50
N ARG A 339 -21.77 17.95 -6.25
CA ARG A 339 -22.21 19.24 -5.72
C ARG A 339 -23.65 19.19 -5.22
N THR A 340 -24.56 18.61 -6.02
CA THR A 340 -25.97 18.45 -5.65
C THR A 340 -26.14 17.58 -4.40
N LEU A 341 -25.30 16.55 -4.25
CA LEU A 341 -25.30 15.67 -3.08
C LEU A 341 -24.77 16.37 -1.81
N GLY A 342 -24.02 17.47 -1.95
CA GLY A 342 -23.53 18.28 -0.84
C GLY A 342 -22.14 17.91 -0.32
N PHE A 343 -21.25 17.43 -1.20
CA PHE A 343 -19.83 17.30 -0.86
C PHE A 343 -19.19 18.68 -0.61
N ASP A 344 -18.25 18.76 0.34
CA ASP A 344 -17.57 20.03 0.68
C ASP A 344 -16.41 20.35 -0.26
N PHE A 345 -15.67 19.31 -0.69
CA PHE A 345 -14.46 19.46 -1.49
C PHE A 345 -14.39 18.48 -2.66
N PHE A 346 -13.65 18.89 -3.69
CA PHE A 346 -13.46 18.16 -4.93
C PHE A 346 -11.99 18.04 -5.30
N GLN A 347 -11.63 16.85 -5.79
CA GLN A 347 -10.31 16.58 -6.33
C GLN A 347 -10.44 15.63 -7.53
N GLY A 348 -9.68 15.87 -8.59
CA GLY A 348 -9.66 14.99 -9.75
C GLY A 348 -9.17 15.68 -11.02
N PHE A 349 -9.00 14.92 -12.10
CA PHE A 349 -8.43 15.43 -13.35
C PHE A 349 -9.30 16.48 -14.06
N TYR A 350 -10.58 16.56 -13.73
CA TYR A 350 -11.44 17.66 -14.19
C TYR A 350 -10.97 19.01 -13.66
N TYR A 351 -10.52 19.06 -12.39
CA TYR A 351 -10.05 20.28 -11.73
C TYR A 351 -8.55 20.53 -11.92
N GLY A 352 -7.79 19.48 -12.23
CA GLY A 352 -6.37 19.59 -12.52
C GLY A 352 -5.63 18.28 -12.27
N ARG A 353 -4.58 18.07 -13.07
CA ARG A 353 -3.63 16.98 -12.81
C ARG A 353 -2.60 17.43 -11.76
N PRO A 354 -1.91 16.49 -11.10
CA PRO A 354 -0.79 16.82 -10.23
C PRO A 354 0.29 17.61 -10.97
N VAL A 355 0.75 18.72 -10.39
CA VAL A 355 1.75 19.63 -10.96
C VAL A 355 2.85 19.95 -9.96
N SER A 356 4.00 20.43 -10.42
CA SER A 356 4.99 21.02 -9.51
C SER A 356 4.54 22.42 -9.09
N LEU A 357 4.74 22.76 -7.82
CA LEU A 357 4.53 24.14 -7.36
C LEU A 357 5.74 25.01 -7.72
N PRO A 358 5.53 26.30 -8.00
CA PRO A 358 6.63 27.24 -8.18
C PRO A 358 7.41 27.39 -6.87
N THR A 359 8.70 27.67 -6.97
CA THR A 359 9.54 28.07 -5.83
C THR A 359 9.56 29.60 -5.75
N GLN A 360 9.32 30.15 -4.56
CA GLN A 360 9.59 31.55 -4.29
C GLN A 360 11.10 31.68 -4.06
N ASN A 361 11.78 32.39 -4.97
CA ASN A 361 13.20 32.75 -4.85
C ASN A 361 13.41 33.78 -3.74
#